data_AF-A0A081RT77-F1
#
_entry.id   AF-A0A081RT77-F1
#
_cell.length_a   1.000
_cell.length_b   1.000
_cell.length_c   1.000
_cell.angle_alpha   90.00
_cell.angle_beta   90.00
_cell.angle_gamma   90.00
#
_symmetry.space_group_name_H-M   'P 1'
#
loop_
_entity.id
_entity.type
_entity.pdbx_description
1 polymer ?
#
loop_
_entity_poly.entity_id
_entity_poly.type
_entity_poly.pdbx_seq_one_letter_code
_entity_poly.pdbx_strand_id
1 'polypeptide(L)'
;MMHKYNQEDKLIPENYNLNSAKLVDDIIKLHNNSKGNKLLWHDNWEDKIIDRDLDIILKMIDENVSQFGGLEAYKDIVGVNPYDPTEPVCGLSAQNIFKLMTEGEQAVNPVEQLKKEKINGNEFSVKLNQLNSSSSYVALVNDHRFGHMFLIDIPSTNQEIVGYIYQSDLGNGVLPALNIADWLNSRAKEPINTHKLNQLLSNEFNELSKSEQKELIAELLEIDKNISCVKLDKVKKDKNVDIYLKEYDKNNFFENIEMLKDKLDI
;
A
#
# COMPACT_ATOMS: atom_id res chain seq x y z
N MET A 1 -5.39 12.80 -51.03
CA MET A 1 -6.44 11.81 -50.78
C MET A 1 -6.66 11.78 -49.28
N MET A 2 -7.92 11.94 -48.87
CA MET A 2 -8.48 12.26 -47.55
C MET A 2 -7.69 11.91 -46.27
N HIS A 3 -7.55 12.93 -45.42
CA HIS A 3 -7.49 12.82 -43.96
C HIS A 3 -8.78 12.17 -43.44
N LYS A 4 -8.65 11.23 -42.51
CA LYS A 4 -9.71 10.90 -41.55
C LYS A 4 -9.13 11.00 -40.15
N TYR A 5 -9.41 12.12 -39.49
CA TYR A 5 -9.46 12.21 -38.04
C TYR A 5 -10.70 11.45 -37.58
N ASN A 6 -10.54 10.52 -36.65
CA ASN A 6 -11.65 10.12 -35.78
C ASN A 6 -11.41 10.80 -34.43
N GLN A 7 -12.35 11.66 -34.09
CA GLN A 7 -12.50 12.30 -32.80
C GLN A 7 -12.96 11.23 -31.79
N GLU A 8 -12.09 10.91 -30.84
CA GLU A 8 -12.32 10.47 -29.46
C GLU A 8 -11.03 9.80 -28.98
N ASP A 9 -10.02 10.61 -28.65
CA ASP A 9 -8.82 10.16 -27.94
C ASP A 9 -9.20 9.82 -26.49
N LYS A 10 -9.80 8.64 -26.29
CA LYS A 10 -9.63 7.91 -25.04
C LYS A 10 -8.36 7.08 -25.20
N LEU A 11 -7.28 7.53 -24.58
CA LEU A 11 -6.09 6.73 -24.35
C LEU A 11 -6.51 5.49 -23.54
N ILE A 12 -6.63 4.34 -24.22
CA ILE A 12 -6.75 3.04 -23.57
C ILE A 12 -5.31 2.55 -23.32
N PRO A 13 -4.87 2.35 -22.06
CA PRO A 13 -3.52 1.87 -21.79
C PRO A 13 -3.45 0.35 -21.99
N GLU A 14 -3.09 -0.11 -23.19
CA GLU A 14 -3.14 -1.55 -23.52
C GLU A 14 -1.97 -2.39 -22.97
N ASN A 15 -0.85 -1.81 -22.52
CA ASN A 15 0.32 -2.60 -22.10
C ASN A 15 0.61 -2.63 -20.59
N TYR A 16 -0.21 -1.98 -19.79
CA TYR A 16 -0.09 -1.99 -18.32
C TYR A 16 -1.11 -2.91 -17.63
N ASN A 17 -2.12 -3.37 -18.36
CA ASN A 17 -3.44 -3.59 -17.78
C ASN A 17 -3.81 -5.03 -17.39
N LEU A 18 -3.09 -6.05 -17.87
CA LEU A 18 -3.47 -7.46 -17.57
C LEU A 18 -2.68 -8.09 -16.42
N ASN A 19 -1.37 -7.81 -16.28
CA ASN A 19 -0.55 -8.45 -15.25
C ASN A 19 -0.60 -7.71 -13.90
N SER A 20 -0.51 -6.38 -13.87
CA SER A 20 -0.54 -5.62 -12.60
C SER A 20 -1.91 -5.68 -11.91
N ALA A 21 -3.01 -5.59 -12.67
CA ALA A 21 -4.35 -5.75 -12.11
C ALA A 21 -4.57 -7.16 -11.52
N LYS A 22 -4.01 -8.20 -12.17
CA LYS A 22 -4.03 -9.56 -11.66
C LYS A 22 -3.23 -9.71 -10.35
N LEU A 23 -2.07 -9.07 -10.22
CA LEU A 23 -1.30 -9.09 -8.98
C LEU A 23 -2.09 -8.49 -7.80
N VAL A 24 -2.82 -7.40 -8.05
CA VAL A 24 -3.74 -6.81 -7.06
C VAL A 24 -4.86 -7.80 -6.69
N ASP A 25 -5.49 -8.45 -7.67
CA ASP A 25 -6.53 -9.45 -7.43
C ASP A 25 -5.99 -10.68 -6.68
N ASP A 26 -4.74 -11.09 -6.93
CA ASP A 26 -4.11 -12.22 -6.24
C ASP A 26 -3.75 -11.86 -4.79
N ILE A 27 -3.39 -10.61 -4.48
CA ILE A 27 -3.28 -10.12 -3.09
C ILE A 27 -4.64 -10.20 -2.40
N ILE A 28 -5.73 -9.80 -3.07
CA ILE A 28 -7.09 -9.89 -2.51
C ILE A 28 -7.47 -11.35 -2.23
N LYS A 29 -7.16 -12.28 -3.14
CA LYS A 29 -7.39 -13.72 -2.92
C LYS A 29 -6.63 -14.26 -1.72
N LEU A 30 -5.34 -13.93 -1.61
CA LEU A 30 -4.53 -14.29 -0.45
C LEU A 30 -5.12 -13.72 0.85
N HIS A 31 -5.54 -12.45 0.85
CA HIS A 31 -6.15 -11.80 2.00
C HIS A 31 -7.48 -12.46 2.42
N ASN A 32 -8.31 -12.87 1.46
CA ASN A 32 -9.60 -13.53 1.72
C ASN A 32 -9.46 -15.01 2.10
N ASN A 33 -8.32 -15.64 1.83
CA ASN A 33 -8.02 -16.97 2.33
C ASN A 33 -7.53 -16.89 3.78
N SER A 34 -8.13 -17.63 4.71
CA SER A 34 -7.79 -17.52 6.15
C SER A 34 -6.31 -17.80 6.46
N LYS A 35 -5.68 -18.73 5.74
CA LYS A 35 -4.26 -19.06 5.88
C LYS A 35 -3.39 -18.04 5.13
N GLY A 36 -3.79 -17.63 3.94
CA GLY A 36 -3.12 -16.57 3.18
C GLY A 36 -3.11 -15.24 3.91
N ASN A 37 -4.17 -14.92 4.64
CA ASN A 37 -4.28 -13.76 5.51
C ASN A 37 -3.19 -13.78 6.60
N LYS A 38 -2.97 -14.93 7.25
CA LYS A 38 -1.91 -15.09 8.25
C LYS A 38 -0.52 -14.95 7.64
N LEU A 39 -0.29 -15.50 6.44
CA LEU A 39 0.99 -15.34 5.74
C LEU A 39 1.23 -13.89 5.31
N LEU A 40 0.23 -13.20 4.76
CA LEU A 40 0.36 -11.82 4.30
C LEU A 40 0.59 -10.84 5.45
N TRP A 41 -0.16 -10.97 6.54
CA TRP A 41 -0.20 -9.97 7.61
C TRP A 41 0.59 -10.35 8.86
N HIS A 42 1.48 -11.33 8.76
CA HIS A 42 2.46 -11.59 9.81
C HIS A 42 3.45 -10.42 9.93
N ASP A 43 3.85 -10.08 11.14
CA ASP A 43 4.64 -8.89 11.48
C ASP A 43 6.14 -9.19 11.70
N ASN A 44 6.64 -10.30 11.17
CA ASN A 44 8.07 -10.53 11.03
C ASN A 44 8.62 -9.72 9.84
N TRP A 45 9.46 -8.73 10.18
CA TRP A 45 10.08 -7.80 9.23
C TRP A 45 11.48 -8.21 8.79
N GLU A 46 12.17 -9.06 9.56
CA GLU A 46 13.57 -9.43 9.31
C GLU A 46 13.69 -10.49 8.22
N ASP A 47 12.84 -11.52 8.27
CA ASP A 47 12.87 -12.63 7.33
C ASP A 47 12.07 -12.32 6.07
N LYS A 48 12.33 -13.04 4.97
CA LYS A 48 11.58 -12.84 3.72
C LYS A 48 10.11 -13.19 3.93
N ILE A 49 9.21 -12.48 3.24
CA ILE A 49 7.78 -12.76 3.29
C ILE A 49 7.45 -14.18 2.82
N ILE A 50 8.19 -14.69 1.82
CA ILE A 50 8.04 -16.04 1.30
C ILE A 50 8.55 -17.15 2.23
N ASP A 51 9.39 -16.80 3.22
CA ASP A 51 9.93 -17.75 4.20
C ASP A 51 8.96 -17.99 5.37
N ARG A 52 7.85 -17.25 5.40
CA ARG A 52 6.80 -17.43 6.40
C ARG A 52 6.22 -18.84 6.34
N ASP A 53 6.05 -19.41 7.52
CA ASP A 53 5.57 -20.76 7.75
C ASP A 53 4.30 -20.72 8.60
N LEU A 54 3.23 -21.30 8.07
CA LEU A 54 1.92 -21.27 8.70
C LEU A 54 1.88 -22.05 10.02
N ASP A 55 2.55 -23.21 10.09
CA ASP A 55 2.56 -24.04 11.30
C ASP A 55 3.31 -23.33 12.43
N ILE A 56 4.41 -22.64 12.09
CA ILE A 56 5.14 -21.80 13.04
C ILE A 56 4.27 -20.63 13.52
N ILE A 57 3.59 -19.93 12.61
CA ILE A 57 2.72 -18.80 12.97
C ILE A 57 1.57 -19.26 13.88
N LEU A 58 0.89 -20.35 13.54
CA LEU A 58 -0.22 -20.88 14.33
C LEU A 58 0.25 -21.37 15.71
N LYS A 59 1.41 -22.02 15.78
CA LYS A 59 2.00 -22.42 17.06
C LYS A 59 2.33 -21.21 17.94
N MET A 60 2.83 -20.12 17.38
CA MET A 60 3.06 -18.87 18.14
C MET A 60 1.74 -18.27 18.66
N ILE A 61 0.66 -18.38 17.90
CA ILE A 61 -0.68 -17.99 18.37
C ILE A 61 -1.12 -18.89 19.54
N ASP A 62 -0.98 -20.20 19.42
CA ASP A 62 -1.32 -21.15 20.48
C ASP A 62 -0.54 -20.87 21.78
N GLU A 63 0.77 -20.60 21.66
CA GLU A 63 1.63 -20.24 22.79
C GLU A 63 1.18 -18.94 23.46
N ASN A 64 0.85 -17.90 22.67
CA ASN A 64 0.32 -16.64 23.20
C ASN A 64 -1.04 -16.85 23.88
N VAL A 65 -1.97 -17.57 23.25
CA VAL A 65 -3.29 -17.87 23.84
C VAL A 65 -3.13 -18.63 25.17
N SER A 66 -2.22 -19.59 25.22
CA SER A 66 -1.90 -20.33 26.44
C SER A 66 -1.33 -19.43 27.53
N GLN A 67 -0.45 -18.47 27.18
CA GLN A 67 0.12 -17.50 28.15
C GLN A 67 -0.94 -16.59 28.76
N PHE A 68 -2.00 -16.28 28.02
CA PHE A 68 -3.13 -15.49 28.51
C PHE A 68 -4.17 -16.32 29.29
N GLY A 69 -3.95 -17.63 29.47
CA GLY A 69 -4.85 -18.52 30.21
C GLY A 69 -5.96 -19.17 29.36
N GLY A 70 -5.77 -19.23 28.04
CA GLY A 70 -6.72 -19.80 27.09
C GLY A 70 -7.47 -18.74 26.27
N LEU A 71 -8.19 -19.21 25.25
CA LEU A 71 -8.77 -18.35 24.21
C LEU A 71 -9.78 -17.32 24.76
N GLU A 72 -10.63 -17.72 25.71
CA GLU A 72 -11.62 -16.79 26.28
C GLU A 72 -10.95 -15.68 27.09
N ALA A 73 -9.94 -16.01 27.91
CA ALA A 73 -9.18 -15.01 28.65
C ALA A 73 -8.39 -14.07 27.71
N TYR A 74 -7.82 -14.61 26.62
CA TYR A 74 -7.18 -13.78 25.59
C TYR A 74 -8.18 -12.79 24.97
N LYS A 75 -9.37 -13.26 24.57
CA LYS A 75 -10.42 -12.40 23.99
C LYS A 75 -10.91 -11.34 24.99
N ASP A 76 -11.07 -11.69 26.25
CA ASP A 76 -11.49 -10.74 27.30
C ASP A 76 -10.45 -9.63 27.53
N ILE A 77 -9.16 -9.94 27.42
CA ILE A 77 -8.06 -8.98 27.66
C ILE A 77 -7.72 -8.16 26.42
N VAL A 78 -7.58 -8.81 25.27
CA VAL A 78 -7.10 -8.19 24.03
C VAL A 78 -8.25 -7.66 23.17
N GLY A 79 -9.46 -8.21 23.33
CA GLY A 79 -10.66 -7.79 22.63
C GLY A 79 -10.84 -8.40 21.24
N VAL A 80 -9.96 -9.33 20.82
CA VAL A 80 -10.01 -9.98 19.50
C VAL A 80 -9.69 -11.48 19.61
N ASN A 81 -10.15 -12.24 18.64
CA ASN A 81 -9.75 -13.65 18.47
C ASN A 81 -8.52 -13.71 17.54
N PRO A 82 -7.36 -14.20 18.01
CA PRO A 82 -6.12 -14.16 17.24
C PRO A 82 -6.10 -15.17 16.08
N TYR A 83 -7.03 -16.13 16.05
CA TYR A 83 -7.16 -17.08 14.94
C TYR A 83 -7.97 -16.52 13.76
N ASP A 84 -8.82 -15.52 14.00
CA ASP A 84 -9.64 -14.93 12.95
C ASP A 84 -8.78 -14.17 11.92
N PRO A 85 -9.18 -14.11 10.64
CA PRO A 85 -8.50 -13.27 9.65
C PRO A 85 -8.38 -11.82 10.16
N THR A 86 -7.21 -11.23 9.93
CA THR A 86 -6.90 -9.86 10.33
C THR A 86 -7.20 -8.91 9.18
N GLU A 87 -7.92 -7.84 9.49
CA GLU A 87 -7.91 -6.62 8.66
C GLU A 87 -6.69 -5.78 9.05
N PRO A 88 -5.67 -5.66 8.17
CA PRO A 88 -4.44 -4.98 8.54
C PRO A 88 -4.66 -3.47 8.66
N VAL A 89 -4.10 -2.87 9.73
CA VAL A 89 -3.95 -1.41 9.80
C VAL A 89 -2.98 -0.91 8.74
N CYS A 90 -3.00 0.41 8.47
CA CYS A 90 -2.22 1.07 7.43
C CYS A 90 -0.73 0.69 7.39
N GLY A 91 -0.08 0.63 8.57
CA GLY A 91 1.33 0.26 8.67
C GLY A 91 1.58 -1.21 8.33
N LEU A 92 0.72 -2.10 8.80
CA LEU A 92 0.84 -3.54 8.58
C LEU A 92 0.62 -3.90 7.10
N SER A 93 -0.38 -3.29 6.46
CA SER A 93 -0.65 -3.52 5.03
C SER A 93 0.46 -2.98 4.14
N ALA A 94 0.85 -1.72 4.32
CA ALA A 94 1.87 -1.08 3.50
C ALA A 94 3.23 -1.78 3.61
N GLN A 95 3.67 -2.14 4.83
CA GLN A 95 4.98 -2.78 5.03
C GLN A 95 5.02 -4.20 4.46
N ASN A 96 3.95 -4.99 4.61
CA ASN A 96 3.89 -6.33 4.05
C ASN A 96 3.82 -6.34 2.53
N ILE A 97 2.99 -5.48 1.92
CA ILE A 97 2.94 -5.37 0.46
C ILE A 97 4.27 -4.83 -0.07
N PHE A 98 4.95 -3.92 0.64
CA PHE A 98 6.28 -3.46 0.26
C PHE A 98 7.30 -4.60 0.23
N LYS A 99 7.32 -5.48 1.25
CA LYS A 99 8.16 -6.70 1.23
C LYS A 99 7.82 -7.58 0.03
N LEU A 100 6.53 -7.85 -0.17
CA LEU A 100 6.03 -8.64 -1.30
C LEU A 100 6.52 -8.11 -2.65
N MET A 101 6.55 -6.79 -2.84
CA MET A 101 7.00 -6.15 -4.07
C MET A 101 8.53 -6.14 -4.24
N THR A 102 9.30 -6.01 -3.15
CA THR A 102 10.71 -5.60 -3.24
C THR A 102 11.72 -6.68 -2.89
N GLU A 103 11.29 -7.76 -2.24
CA GLU A 103 12.18 -8.86 -1.87
C GLU A 103 12.50 -9.74 -3.09
N GLY A 104 13.78 -9.85 -3.42
CA GLY A 104 14.30 -10.80 -4.40
C GLY A 104 15.12 -11.88 -3.70
N GLU A 105 16.43 -11.89 -3.93
CA GLU A 105 17.33 -12.82 -3.23
C GLU A 105 17.39 -12.56 -1.71
N GLN A 106 17.38 -11.30 -1.30
CA GLN A 106 17.53 -10.88 0.10
C GLN A 106 16.23 -10.37 0.71
N ALA A 107 16.09 -10.53 2.02
CA ALA A 107 15.02 -9.93 2.80
C ALA A 107 15.15 -8.40 2.84
N VAL A 108 14.00 -7.74 2.95
CA VAL A 108 13.90 -6.29 3.09
C VAL A 108 13.13 -6.00 4.38
N ASN A 109 13.77 -5.29 5.32
CA ASN A 109 13.10 -4.81 6.52
C ASN A 109 12.57 -3.40 6.29
N PRO A 110 11.26 -3.20 6.03
CA PRO A 110 10.70 -1.89 5.69
C PRO A 110 10.78 -0.90 6.87
N VAL A 111 10.78 -1.39 8.12
CA VAL A 111 10.88 -0.55 9.32
C VAL A 111 12.28 0.05 9.45
N GLU A 112 13.31 -0.75 9.26
CA GLU A 112 14.69 -0.27 9.31
C GLU A 112 15.02 0.62 8.11
N GLN A 113 14.61 0.22 6.91
CA GLN A 113 14.92 0.95 5.68
C GLN A 113 14.29 2.35 5.69
N LEU A 114 13.03 2.47 6.10
CA LEU A 114 12.38 3.77 6.26
C LEU A 114 13.08 4.65 7.31
N LYS A 115 13.73 4.09 8.33
CA LYS A 115 14.51 4.90 9.29
C LYS A 115 15.84 5.38 8.71
N LYS A 116 16.52 4.53 7.93
CA LYS A 116 17.89 4.78 7.43
C LYS A 116 17.92 5.61 6.15
N GLU A 117 16.99 5.38 5.23
CA GLU A 117 17.05 5.86 3.84
C GLU A 117 15.86 6.76 3.46
N LYS A 118 15.10 7.25 4.44
CA LYS A 118 13.97 8.14 4.15
C LYS A 118 14.40 9.46 3.52
N ILE A 119 13.56 9.91 2.59
CA ILE A 119 13.56 11.25 2.02
C ILE A 119 12.26 11.97 2.42
N ASN A 120 12.26 13.30 2.35
CA ASN A 120 11.04 14.08 2.53
C ASN A 120 10.23 14.20 1.24
N GLY A 121 9.01 14.72 1.33
CA GLY A 121 8.12 14.91 0.18
C GLY A 121 8.65 15.80 -0.94
N ASN A 122 9.41 16.86 -0.61
CA ASN A 122 9.99 17.75 -1.63
C ASN A 122 11.10 17.02 -2.42
N GLU A 123 11.96 16.28 -1.72
CA GLU A 123 12.98 15.43 -2.35
C GLU A 123 12.34 14.33 -3.21
N PHE A 124 11.25 13.72 -2.74
CA PHE A 124 10.47 12.77 -3.53
C PHE A 124 9.96 13.40 -4.82
N SER A 125 9.40 14.61 -4.78
CA SER A 125 8.93 15.32 -5.97
C SER A 125 10.03 15.59 -7.01
N VAL A 126 11.24 15.91 -6.55
CA VAL A 126 12.40 16.06 -7.45
C VAL A 126 12.76 14.72 -8.09
N LYS A 127 12.84 13.64 -7.28
CA LYS A 127 13.18 12.30 -7.78
C LYS A 127 12.13 11.73 -8.73
N LEU A 128 10.84 12.00 -8.49
CA LEU A 128 9.73 11.50 -9.30
C LEU A 128 9.86 11.95 -10.77
N ASN A 129 10.35 13.17 -11.00
CA ASN A 129 10.62 13.71 -12.34
C ASN A 129 11.88 13.15 -13.01
N GLN A 130 12.70 12.41 -12.27
CA GLN A 130 14.00 11.87 -12.71
C GLN A 130 13.99 10.34 -12.82
N LEU A 131 12.87 9.68 -12.50
CA LEU A 131 12.77 8.22 -12.56
C LEU A 131 12.96 7.71 -13.98
N ASN A 132 13.65 6.58 -14.09
CA ASN A 132 13.76 5.88 -15.37
C ASN A 132 12.43 5.20 -15.67
N SER A 133 11.74 5.60 -16.74
CA SER A 133 10.46 5.01 -17.13
C SER A 133 10.56 3.52 -17.46
N SER A 134 11.75 2.99 -17.75
CA SER A 134 11.98 1.57 -17.99
C SER A 134 12.03 0.72 -16.71
N SER A 135 12.16 1.35 -15.54
CA SER A 135 12.24 0.71 -14.23
C SER A 135 10.94 0.88 -13.45
N SER A 136 10.70 -0.01 -12.48
CA SER A 136 9.53 0.07 -11.60
C SER A 136 9.97 0.48 -10.20
N TYR A 137 9.19 1.33 -9.55
CA TYR A 137 9.50 1.85 -8.23
C TYR A 137 8.31 1.72 -7.31
N VAL A 138 8.55 1.59 -6.01
CA VAL A 138 7.52 1.68 -4.99
C VAL A 138 7.97 2.64 -3.91
N ALA A 139 7.09 3.53 -3.50
CA ALA A 139 7.31 4.45 -2.40
C ALA A 139 6.52 3.97 -1.17
N LEU A 140 7.23 3.64 -0.08
CA LEU A 140 6.63 3.46 1.24
C LEU A 140 6.50 4.84 1.90
N VAL A 141 5.27 5.33 1.99
CA VAL A 141 4.96 6.67 2.50
C VAL A 141 4.47 6.57 3.94
N ASN A 142 5.14 7.25 4.86
CA ASN A 142 4.68 7.47 6.23
C ASN A 142 4.38 8.96 6.41
N ASP A 143 3.10 9.30 6.29
CA ASP A 143 2.62 10.67 6.39
C ASP A 143 2.26 11.02 7.84
N HIS A 144 3.17 11.71 8.52
CA HIS A 144 2.96 12.09 9.92
C HIS A 144 1.91 13.18 10.10
N ARG A 145 1.54 13.90 9.01
CA ARG A 145 0.45 14.89 9.04
C ARG A 145 -0.88 14.19 9.24
N PHE A 146 -1.05 13.04 8.59
CA PHE A 146 -2.27 12.24 8.67
C PHE A 146 -2.19 11.15 9.75
N GLY A 147 -0.97 10.77 10.14
CA GLY A 147 -0.74 9.58 10.96
C GLY A 147 -1.06 8.30 10.19
N HIS A 148 -0.71 8.28 8.90
CA HIS A 148 -1.13 7.26 7.94
C HIS A 148 0.06 6.73 7.15
N MET A 149 0.01 5.45 6.79
CA MET A 149 1.04 4.79 5.98
C MET A 149 0.39 4.10 4.78
N PHE A 150 0.97 4.31 3.60
CA PHE A 150 0.47 3.74 2.35
C PHE A 150 1.61 3.55 1.35
N LEU A 151 1.34 2.82 0.27
CA LEU A 151 2.25 2.65 -0.85
C LEU A 151 1.83 3.49 -2.05
N ILE A 152 2.82 3.91 -2.82
CA ILE A 152 2.63 4.38 -4.19
C ILE A 152 3.46 3.46 -5.09
N ASP A 153 2.79 2.59 -5.82
CA ASP A 153 3.39 1.80 -6.89
C ASP A 153 3.57 2.67 -8.13
N ILE A 154 4.76 2.70 -8.70
CA ILE A 154 5.14 3.45 -9.90
C ILE A 154 5.78 2.46 -10.89
N PRO A 155 4.98 1.63 -11.58
CA PRO A 155 5.55 0.60 -12.45
C PRO A 155 6.17 1.15 -13.75
N SER A 156 7.10 0.40 -14.33
CA SER A 156 7.72 0.77 -15.61
C SER A 156 6.71 0.95 -16.74
N THR A 157 6.85 2.02 -17.52
CA THR A 157 5.92 2.46 -18.56
C THR A 157 6.66 3.03 -19.77
N ASN A 158 6.05 2.90 -20.96
CA ASN A 158 6.45 3.64 -22.16
C ASN A 158 5.59 4.90 -22.40
N GLN A 159 4.67 5.18 -21.46
CA GLN A 159 3.77 6.34 -21.46
C GLN A 159 4.20 7.32 -20.35
N GLU A 160 3.29 8.22 -19.96
CA GLU A 160 3.48 9.09 -18.81
C GLU A 160 3.60 8.27 -17.52
N ILE A 161 4.55 8.67 -16.65
CA ILE A 161 4.73 8.08 -15.32
C ILE A 161 3.50 8.43 -14.48
N VAL A 162 2.90 7.41 -13.87
CA VAL A 162 1.76 7.53 -12.96
C VAL A 162 2.01 6.66 -11.72
N GLY A 163 1.34 6.99 -10.62
CA GLY A 163 1.34 6.20 -9.40
C GLY A 163 0.00 5.50 -9.14
N TYR A 164 0.03 4.42 -8.38
CA TYR A 164 -1.13 3.69 -7.89
C TYR A 164 -1.02 3.53 -6.39
N ILE A 165 -2.07 3.85 -5.63
CA ILE A 165 -2.01 3.81 -4.17
C ILE A 165 -2.50 2.45 -3.67
N TYR A 166 -1.78 1.85 -2.72
CA TYR A 166 -2.25 0.70 -1.93
C TYR A 166 -2.31 1.11 -0.46
N GLN A 167 -3.48 0.96 0.17
CA GLN A 167 -3.70 1.37 1.56
C GLN A 167 -4.84 0.61 2.25
N SER A 168 -4.77 0.59 3.58
CA SER A 168 -5.90 0.35 4.49
C SER A 168 -5.84 1.40 5.59
N ASP A 169 -6.92 1.66 6.31
CA ASP A 169 -6.96 2.65 7.39
C ASP A 169 -7.85 2.17 8.54
N LEU A 170 -7.41 2.42 9.78
CA LEU A 170 -8.19 2.13 10.98
C LEU A 170 -9.32 3.15 11.21
N GLY A 171 -9.26 4.32 10.57
CA GLY A 171 -10.32 5.34 10.60
C GLY A 171 -10.25 6.33 11.76
N ASN A 172 -9.15 6.33 12.51
CA ASN A 172 -8.94 7.20 13.67
C ASN A 172 -8.34 8.57 13.31
N GLY A 173 -7.94 8.76 12.05
CA GLY A 173 -7.25 9.94 11.55
C GLY A 173 -8.12 10.85 10.68
N VAL A 174 -7.51 11.31 9.58
CA VAL A 174 -8.10 12.23 8.61
C VAL A 174 -9.16 11.56 7.74
N LEU A 175 -9.01 10.26 7.52
CA LEU A 175 -9.85 9.42 6.66
C LEU A 175 -10.75 8.48 7.49
N PRO A 176 -11.85 7.98 6.91
CA PRO A 176 -12.66 6.92 7.50
C PRO A 176 -11.90 5.58 7.53
N ALA A 177 -12.43 4.60 8.25
CA ALA A 177 -11.89 3.25 8.25
C ALA A 177 -12.03 2.62 6.85
N LEU A 178 -11.04 1.84 6.44
CA LEU A 178 -10.91 1.30 5.10
C LEU A 178 -10.21 -0.05 5.15
N ASN A 179 -10.90 -1.11 4.73
CA ASN A 179 -10.28 -2.43 4.58
C ASN A 179 -9.38 -2.46 3.34
N ILE A 180 -8.32 -3.25 3.40
CA ILE A 180 -7.35 -3.34 2.29
C ILE A 180 -8.02 -3.90 1.03
N ALA A 181 -8.85 -4.94 1.15
CA ALA A 181 -9.47 -5.59 -0.01
C ALA A 181 -10.45 -4.66 -0.73
N ASP A 182 -11.21 -3.84 0.01
CA ASP A 182 -12.16 -2.87 -0.56
C ASP A 182 -11.41 -1.81 -1.37
N TRP A 183 -10.31 -1.27 -0.84
CA TRP A 183 -9.46 -0.34 -1.56
C TRP A 183 -8.83 -0.97 -2.82
N LEU A 184 -8.27 -2.17 -2.68
CA LEU A 184 -7.62 -2.88 -3.78
C LEU A 184 -8.62 -3.21 -4.91
N ASN A 185 -9.85 -3.56 -4.58
CA ASN A 185 -10.91 -3.83 -5.55
C ASN A 185 -11.38 -2.56 -6.27
N SER A 186 -11.48 -1.44 -5.56
CA SER A 186 -12.11 -0.23 -6.09
C SER A 186 -11.13 0.75 -6.73
N ARG A 187 -10.02 1.06 -6.05
CA ARG A 187 -9.22 2.28 -6.32
C ARG A 187 -7.76 1.99 -6.67
N ALA A 188 -7.21 0.83 -6.29
CA ALA A 188 -5.80 0.51 -6.52
C ALA A 188 -5.38 0.42 -7.99
N LYS A 189 -6.35 0.34 -8.91
CA LYS A 189 -6.11 0.30 -10.37
C LYS A 189 -6.29 1.66 -11.03
N GLU A 190 -6.63 2.69 -10.26
CA GLU A 190 -6.79 4.04 -10.79
C GLU A 190 -5.44 4.78 -10.83
N PRO A 191 -4.99 5.25 -12.00
CA PRO A 191 -3.73 5.96 -12.11
C PRO A 191 -3.83 7.37 -11.52
N ILE A 192 -2.79 7.78 -10.80
CA ILE A 192 -2.64 9.12 -10.24
C ILE A 192 -1.45 9.77 -10.92
N ASN A 193 -1.67 10.95 -11.50
CA ASN A 193 -0.59 11.70 -12.12
C ASN A 193 0.41 12.21 -11.07
N THR A 194 1.65 12.41 -11.50
CA THR A 194 2.76 12.84 -10.62
C THR A 194 2.53 14.24 -10.04
N HIS A 195 1.79 15.11 -10.72
CA HIS A 195 1.46 16.44 -10.22
C HIS A 195 0.65 16.37 -8.92
N LYS A 196 -0.40 15.54 -8.86
CA LYS A 196 -1.21 15.37 -7.65
C LYS A 196 -0.45 14.72 -6.50
N LEU A 197 0.44 13.77 -6.81
CA LEU A 197 1.34 13.19 -5.81
C LEU A 197 2.28 14.25 -5.24
N ASN A 198 2.84 15.11 -6.08
CA ASN A 198 3.70 16.22 -5.66
C ASN A 198 2.93 17.21 -4.79
N GLN A 199 1.73 17.62 -5.21
CA GLN A 199 0.88 18.51 -4.42
C GLN A 199 0.56 17.91 -3.05
N LEU A 200 0.26 16.61 -2.96
CA LEU A 200 -0.09 15.97 -1.70
C LEU A 200 1.12 15.86 -0.78
N LEU A 201 2.26 15.39 -1.28
CA LEU A 201 3.36 14.93 -0.44
C LEU A 201 4.37 16.04 -0.11
N SER A 202 4.50 17.04 -0.98
CA SER A 202 5.45 18.14 -0.81
C SER A 202 4.90 19.26 0.09
N ASN A 203 5.67 20.33 0.24
CA ASN A 203 5.23 21.52 0.95
C ASN A 203 4.09 22.26 0.24
N GLU A 204 3.85 22.01 -1.05
CA GLU A 204 2.72 22.58 -1.81
C GLU A 204 1.39 22.32 -1.11
N PHE A 205 1.24 21.16 -0.44
CA PHE A 205 0.05 20.84 0.35
C PHE A 205 -0.29 21.91 1.38
N ASN A 206 0.71 22.52 2.01
CA ASN A 206 0.53 23.53 3.04
C ASN A 206 0.13 24.90 2.48
N GLU A 207 0.35 25.13 1.18
CA GLU A 207 0.02 26.36 0.48
C GLU A 207 -1.43 26.34 -0.06
N LEU A 208 -2.02 25.14 -0.19
CA LEU A 208 -3.41 24.95 -0.60
C LEU A 208 -4.40 25.53 0.43
N SER A 209 -5.52 26.04 -0.06
CA SER A 209 -6.66 26.37 0.80
C SER A 209 -7.23 25.11 1.45
N LYS A 210 -7.99 25.28 2.53
CA LYS A 210 -8.63 24.15 3.23
C LYS A 210 -9.58 23.33 2.33
N SER A 211 -10.21 23.95 1.33
CA SER A 211 -11.07 23.24 0.38
C SER A 211 -10.23 22.37 -0.54
N GLU A 212 -9.19 22.95 -1.14
CA GLU A 212 -8.27 22.24 -2.02
C GLU A 212 -7.54 21.09 -1.31
N GLN A 213 -7.16 21.27 -0.04
CA GLN A 213 -6.59 20.18 0.77
C GLN A 213 -7.58 19.02 0.93
N LYS A 214 -8.85 19.31 1.24
CA LYS A 214 -9.87 18.27 1.39
C LYS A 214 -10.17 17.57 0.06
N GLU A 215 -10.28 18.34 -1.02
CA GLU A 215 -10.48 17.82 -2.37
C GLU A 215 -9.35 16.89 -2.77
N LEU A 216 -8.09 17.30 -2.56
CA LEU A 216 -6.92 16.51 -2.88
C LEU A 216 -6.84 15.22 -2.03
N ILE A 217 -7.09 15.31 -0.72
CA ILE A 217 -7.12 14.12 0.15
C ILE A 217 -8.24 13.17 -0.27
N ALA A 218 -9.46 13.67 -0.51
CA ALA A 218 -10.59 12.85 -0.90
C ALA A 218 -10.32 12.17 -2.24
N GLU A 219 -9.83 12.92 -3.22
CA GLU A 219 -9.54 12.40 -4.54
C GLU A 219 -8.52 11.26 -4.50
N LEU A 220 -7.45 11.41 -3.72
CA LEU A 220 -6.34 10.46 -3.72
C LEU A 220 -6.50 9.31 -2.74
N LEU A 221 -7.13 9.54 -1.59
CA LEU A 221 -7.08 8.61 -0.45
C LEU A 221 -8.44 8.17 0.10
N GLU A 222 -9.56 8.73 -0.37
CA GLU A 222 -10.90 8.33 0.06
C GLU A 222 -11.56 7.45 -1.02
N ILE A 223 -12.21 6.35 -0.61
CA ILE A 223 -12.66 5.30 -1.53
C ILE A 223 -13.68 5.83 -2.56
N ASP A 224 -14.61 6.68 -2.14
CA ASP A 224 -15.68 7.26 -2.96
C ASP A 224 -15.35 8.69 -3.45
N LYS A 225 -14.14 9.19 -3.18
CA LYS A 225 -13.72 10.58 -3.42
C LYS A 225 -14.64 11.61 -2.74
N ASN A 226 -15.26 11.23 -1.62
CA ASN A 226 -16.21 12.06 -0.90
C ASN A 226 -15.49 13.05 0.05
N ILE A 227 -15.47 14.31 -0.36
CA ILE A 227 -14.86 15.44 0.38
C ILE A 227 -15.41 15.57 1.80
N SER A 228 -16.68 15.22 2.04
CA SER A 228 -17.30 15.32 3.37
C SER A 228 -16.76 14.32 4.38
N CYS A 229 -16.15 13.21 3.92
CA CYS A 229 -15.51 12.21 4.77
C CYS A 229 -14.16 12.67 5.33
N VAL A 230 -13.57 13.74 4.78
CA VAL A 230 -12.24 14.23 5.16
C VAL A 230 -12.29 15.15 6.39
N LYS A 231 -11.71 14.67 7.49
CA LYS A 231 -11.61 15.38 8.78
C LYS A 231 -10.34 16.22 8.87
N LEU A 232 -10.36 17.38 8.19
CA LEU A 232 -9.18 18.25 8.10
C LEU A 232 -8.69 18.77 9.47
N ASP A 233 -9.56 18.83 10.48
CA ASP A 233 -9.19 19.15 11.87
C ASP A 233 -8.24 18.12 12.51
N LYS A 234 -8.17 16.90 11.96
CA LYS A 234 -7.25 15.84 12.39
C LYS A 234 -5.88 15.92 11.72
N VAL A 235 -5.70 16.78 10.71
CA VAL A 235 -4.39 17.00 10.10
C VAL A 235 -3.48 17.69 11.11
N LYS A 236 -2.36 17.02 11.42
CA LYS A 236 -1.33 17.55 12.31
C LYS A 236 -0.47 18.53 11.54
N LYS A 237 -0.60 19.80 11.88
CA LYS A 237 0.27 20.87 11.37
C LYS A 237 1.72 20.62 11.81
N ASP A 238 2.67 21.10 11.02
CA ASP A 238 4.11 21.04 11.30
C ASP A 238 4.69 19.61 11.40
N LYS A 239 4.01 18.65 10.77
CA LYS A 239 4.49 17.28 10.61
C LYS A 239 4.98 17.05 9.18
N ASN A 240 5.96 16.17 9.07
CA ASN A 240 6.62 15.85 7.80
C ASN A 240 6.04 14.59 7.18
N VAL A 241 6.37 14.37 5.91
CA VAL A 241 6.18 13.09 5.23
C VAL A 241 7.54 12.41 5.13
N ASP A 242 7.65 11.18 5.63
CA ASP A 242 8.83 10.34 5.46
C ASP A 242 8.54 9.33 4.35
N ILE A 243 9.40 9.25 3.33
CA ILE A 243 9.19 8.39 2.17
C ILE A 243 10.43 7.53 1.96
N TYR A 244 10.26 6.22 1.77
CA TYR A 244 11.30 5.34 1.26
C TYR A 244 10.96 4.90 -0.15
N LEU A 245 11.74 5.38 -1.13
CA LEU A 245 11.56 5.08 -2.55
C LEU A 245 12.57 4.03 -2.99
N LYS A 246 12.07 2.92 -3.53
CA LYS A 246 12.92 1.78 -3.93
C LYS A 246 12.53 1.28 -5.32
N GLU A 247 13.51 0.97 -6.14
CA GLU A 247 13.31 0.22 -7.39
C GLU A 247 12.96 -1.24 -7.07
N TYR A 248 12.06 -1.84 -7.84
CA TYR A 248 11.69 -3.24 -7.70
C TYR A 248 11.60 -3.96 -9.04
N ASP A 249 11.84 -5.27 -9.01
CA ASP A 249 11.63 -6.16 -10.17
C ASP A 249 10.20 -6.71 -10.11
N LYS A 250 9.43 -6.47 -11.19
CA LYS A 250 8.05 -6.99 -11.32
C LYS A 250 8.00 -8.52 -11.25
N ASN A 251 9.06 -9.22 -11.69
CA ASN A 251 9.13 -10.68 -11.63
C ASN A 251 9.25 -11.16 -10.18
N ASN A 252 10.06 -10.51 -9.35
CA ASN A 252 10.14 -10.84 -7.93
C ASN A 252 8.77 -10.67 -7.26
N PHE A 253 8.06 -9.59 -7.57
CA PHE A 253 6.71 -9.36 -7.04
C PHE A 253 5.73 -10.48 -7.44
N PHE A 254 5.73 -10.86 -8.71
CA PHE A 254 4.93 -11.98 -9.22
C PHE A 254 5.30 -13.31 -8.55
N GLU A 255 6.59 -13.67 -8.53
CA GLU A 255 7.09 -14.91 -7.94
C GLU A 255 6.78 -15.00 -6.45
N ASN A 256 6.93 -13.90 -5.70
CA ASN A 256 6.59 -13.89 -4.28
C ASN A 256 5.10 -14.16 -4.03
N ILE A 257 4.21 -13.61 -4.85
CA ILE A 257 2.76 -13.90 -4.77
C ILE A 257 2.49 -15.36 -5.09
N GLU A 258 3.05 -15.91 -6.17
CA GLU A 258 2.86 -17.32 -6.53
C GLU A 258 3.42 -18.25 -5.45
N MET A 259 4.59 -17.98 -4.88
CA MET A 259 5.15 -18.78 -3.78
C MET A 259 4.27 -18.79 -2.53
N LEU A 260 3.59 -17.68 -2.21
CA LEU A 260 2.64 -17.66 -1.10
C LEU A 260 1.35 -18.42 -1.43
N LYS A 261 0.89 -18.37 -2.68
CA LYS A 261 -0.27 -19.13 -3.15
C LYS A 261 0.00 -20.63 -3.20
N ASP A 262 1.19 -21.03 -3.62
CA ASP A 262 1.64 -22.43 -3.68
C ASP A 262 1.65 -23.08 -2.29
N LYS A 263 1.93 -22.32 -1.22
CA LYS A 263 1.81 -22.81 0.17
C LYS A 263 0.36 -23.16 0.57
N LEU A 264 -0.62 -22.75 -0.22
CA LEU A 264 -2.05 -22.80 0.09
C LEU A 264 -2.87 -23.59 -0.93
N ASP A 265 -2.26 -24.03 -2.03
CA ASP A 265 -2.92 -24.66 -3.18
C ASP A 265 -4.04 -23.77 -3.81
N ILE A 266 -3.81 -22.46 -4.00
CA ILE A 266 -4.81 -21.49 -4.57
C ILE A 266 -4.34 -20.69 -5.78
#